data_AF-A0A534EAM8-F1
#
_entry.id   AF-A0A534EAM8-F1
#
_cell.length_a   1.000
_cell.length_b   1.000
_cell.length_c   1.000
_cell.angle_alpha   90.00
_cell.angle_beta   90.00
_cell.angle_gamma   90.00
#
_symmetry.space_group_name_H-M   'P 1'
#
loop_
_entity.id
_entity.type
_entity.pdbx_description
1 polymer ?
#
loop_
_entity_poly.entity_id
_entity_poly.type
_entity_poly.pdbx_seq_one_letter_code
_entity_poly.pdbx_strand_id
1 'polypeptide(L)'
;CVCINTRFLPEEFCGRAYDETFIRDLPGGVDACGENGEFHTFVTHAPRFTRPVDVRMRTRRRYVGPAEYGSEVYWFADLERA
;
A
#
# COMPACT_ATOMS: atom_id res chain seq x y z
N CYS A 1 -3.51 -3.48 7.56
CA CYS A 1 -2.24 -3.46 6.78
C CYS A 1 -2.52 -2.75 5.46
N VAL A 2 -1.47 -2.23 4.82
CA VAL A 2 -1.49 -1.75 3.43
C VAL A 2 -0.46 -2.57 2.65
N CYS A 3 -0.55 -2.60 1.32
CA CYS A 3 0.39 -3.40 0.53
C CYS A 3 0.66 -2.84 -0.85
N ILE A 4 1.75 -3.31 -1.45
CA ILE A 4 2.08 -3.14 -2.87
C ILE A 4 2.38 -4.51 -3.48
N ASN A 5 2.19 -4.64 -4.78
CA ASN A 5 2.67 -5.76 -5.58
C ASN A 5 3.97 -5.35 -6.29
N THR A 6 5.04 -6.14 -6.12
CA THR A 6 6.36 -5.84 -6.68
C THR A 6 6.43 -5.94 -8.19
N ARG A 7 5.40 -6.52 -8.83
CA ARG A 7 5.23 -6.47 -10.28
C ARG A 7 5.07 -5.05 -10.80
N PHE A 8 4.51 -4.14 -9.99
CA PHE A 8 4.18 -2.77 -10.40
C PHE A 8 4.99 -1.72 -9.66
N LEU A 9 5.19 -1.90 -8.35
CA LEU A 9 5.81 -0.90 -7.49
C LEU A 9 6.97 -1.50 -6.67
N PRO A 10 8.07 -0.75 -6.49
CA PRO A 10 9.16 -1.20 -5.64
C PRO A 10 8.80 -1.08 -4.14
N GLU A 11 9.55 -1.76 -3.28
CA GLU A 11 9.19 -1.95 -1.86
C GLU A 11 9.09 -0.65 -1.05
N GLU A 12 9.80 0.40 -1.48
CA GLU A 12 9.79 1.71 -0.84
C GLU A 12 8.42 2.37 -0.88
N PHE A 13 7.54 1.98 -1.82
CA PHE A 13 6.17 2.47 -1.88
C PHE A 13 5.29 1.94 -0.74
N CYS A 14 5.61 0.76 -0.19
CA CYS A 14 4.81 0.12 0.82
C CYS A 14 4.80 0.93 2.13
N GLY A 15 3.62 1.37 2.56
CA GLY A 15 3.45 2.15 3.80
C GLY A 15 3.76 3.64 3.68
N ARG A 16 4.02 4.17 2.48
CA ARG A 16 4.01 5.62 2.24
C ARG A 16 2.60 6.18 2.42
N ALA A 17 2.51 7.47 2.75
CA ALA A 17 1.25 8.20 2.66
C ALA A 17 0.82 8.28 1.18
N TYR A 18 -0.48 8.12 0.94
CA TYR A 18 -1.06 8.33 -0.38
C TYR A 18 -1.37 9.82 -0.54
N ASP A 19 -0.43 10.57 -1.11
CA ASP A 19 -0.48 12.02 -1.31
C ASP A 19 0.01 12.42 -2.72
N GLU A 20 0.09 13.72 -2.99
CA GLU A 20 0.57 14.23 -4.29
C GLU A 20 2.00 13.76 -4.63
N THR A 21 2.84 13.52 -3.64
CA THR A 21 4.19 12.99 -3.84
C THR A 21 4.16 11.52 -4.20
N PHE A 22 3.29 10.72 -3.57
CA PHE A 22 3.04 9.34 -3.99
C PHE A 22 2.62 9.27 -5.46
N ILE A 23 1.62 10.08 -5.85
CA ILE A 23 1.09 10.10 -7.22
C ILE A 23 2.15 10.54 -8.23
N ARG A 24 2.92 11.60 -7.93
CA ARG A 24 4.00 12.07 -8.80
C ARG A 24 5.10 11.03 -9.01
N ASP A 25 5.40 10.27 -7.97
CA ASP A 25 6.47 9.27 -8.01
C ASP A 25 6.02 7.94 -8.65
N LEU A 26 4.73 7.76 -8.99
CA LEU A 26 4.25 6.54 -9.63
C LEU A 26 4.98 6.28 -10.96
N PRO A 27 5.48 5.04 -11.18
CA PRO A 27 6.02 4.66 -12.48
C PRO A 27 4.97 4.79 -13.58
N GLY A 28 5.43 5.07 -14.81
CA GLY A 28 4.56 5.13 -15.97
C GLY A 28 3.78 3.83 -16.17
N GLY A 29 2.46 3.93 -16.35
CA GLY A 29 1.57 2.79 -16.54
C GLY A 29 1.02 2.16 -15.25
N VAL A 30 1.41 2.65 -14.07
CA VAL A 30 0.76 2.28 -12.80
C VAL A 30 -0.50 3.14 -12.62
N ASP A 31 -1.63 2.51 -12.35
CA ASP A 31 -2.87 3.23 -12.09
C ASP A 31 -2.81 3.89 -10.70
N ALA A 32 -3.07 5.20 -10.64
CA ALA A 32 -3.13 5.94 -9.38
C ALA A 32 -4.29 5.48 -8.49
N CYS A 33 -5.35 4.90 -9.05
CA CYS A 33 -6.45 4.31 -8.31
C CYS A 33 -6.13 2.89 -7.79
N GLY A 34 -5.05 2.26 -8.26
CA GLY A 34 -4.68 0.89 -7.87
C GLY A 34 -5.66 -0.19 -8.33
N GLU A 35 -6.41 0.07 -9.41
CA GLU A 35 -7.52 -0.78 -9.88
C GLU A 35 -7.07 -2.17 -10.38
N ASN A 36 -5.79 -2.34 -10.73
CA ASN A 36 -5.24 -3.59 -11.28
C ASN A 36 -4.44 -4.39 -10.24
N GLY A 37 -4.59 -4.05 -8.94
CA GLY A 37 -3.93 -4.75 -7.84
C GLY A 37 -2.48 -4.30 -7.60
N GLU A 38 -2.14 -3.09 -8.02
CA GLU A 38 -0.80 -2.51 -7.82
C GLU A 38 -0.53 -2.25 -6.34
N PHE A 39 -1.53 -1.76 -5.60
CA PHE A 39 -1.44 -1.49 -4.17
C PHE A 39 -2.81 -1.39 -3.50
N HIS A 40 -2.82 -1.49 -2.16
CA HIS A 40 -3.98 -1.23 -1.32
C HIS A 40 -3.65 -0.20 -0.25
N THR A 41 -4.53 0.79 -0.08
CA THR A 41 -4.40 1.86 0.90
C THR A 41 -5.30 1.62 2.12
N PHE A 42 -5.05 2.37 3.20
CA PHE A 42 -5.90 2.40 4.38
C PHE A 42 -6.18 3.85 4.73
N VAL A 43 -7.47 4.22 4.76
CA VAL A 43 -7.89 5.61 4.99
C VAL A 43 -7.87 5.93 6.48
N THR A 44 -7.00 6.84 6.89
CA THR A 44 -6.84 7.27 8.30
C THR A 44 -7.68 8.49 8.66
N HIS A 45 -8.06 9.30 7.68
CA HIS A 45 -8.85 10.51 7.87
C HIS A 45 -9.82 10.72 6.71
N ALA A 46 -11.06 11.12 7.04
CA ALA A 46 -12.09 11.48 6.05
C ALA A 46 -13.09 12.47 6.67
N PRO A 47 -13.82 13.27 5.87
CA PRO A 47 -14.76 14.28 6.36
C PRO A 47 -15.86 13.78 7.31
N ARG A 48 -16.20 12.48 7.24
CA ARG A 48 -17.23 11.85 8.08
C ARG A 48 -16.68 11.14 9.32
N PHE A 49 -15.37 11.16 9.55
CA PHE A 49 -14.77 10.61 10.76
C PHE A 49 -14.87 11.62 11.90
N THR A 50 -15.35 11.19 13.07
CA THR A 50 -15.42 12.05 14.27
C THR A 50 -14.03 12.44 14.80
N ARG A 51 -13.03 11.59 14.53
CA ARG A 51 -11.61 11.84 14.75
C ARG A 51 -10.78 10.97 13.79
N PRO A 52 -9.54 11.36 13.44
CA PRO A 52 -8.64 10.50 12.69
C PRO A 52 -8.39 9.15 13.38
N VAL A 53 -8.09 8.14 12.57
CA VAL A 53 -7.57 6.85 13.05
C VAL A 53 -6.06 6.99 13.15
N ASP A 54 -5.57 7.18 14.37
CA ASP A 54 -4.14 7.32 14.62
C ASP A 54 -3.45 5.96 14.49
N VAL A 55 -2.57 5.86 13.51
CA VAL A 55 -1.83 4.64 13.18
C VAL A 55 -0.41 4.98 12.80
N ARG A 56 0.50 4.07 13.12
CA ARG A 56 1.89 4.10 12.65
C ARG A 56 2.26 2.77 12.04
N MET A 57 3.22 2.80 11.12
CA MET A 57 3.77 1.58 10.55
C MET A 57 4.63 0.87 11.60
N ARG A 58 4.28 -0.38 11.92
CA ARG A 58 5.02 -1.23 12.85
C ARG A 58 6.17 -1.93 12.14
N THR A 59 5.89 -2.56 11.00
CA THR A 59 6.87 -3.34 10.25
C THR A 59 6.48 -3.44 8.77
N ARG A 60 7.45 -3.83 7.93
CA ARG A 60 7.23 -4.25 6.54
C ARG A 60 7.65 -5.70 6.41
N ARG A 61 6.83 -6.49 5.70
CA ARG A 61 7.04 -7.92 5.52
C ARG A 61 6.78 -8.31 4.08
N ARG A 62 7.72 -9.07 3.52
CA ARG A 62 7.61 -9.67 2.18
C ARG A 62 6.72 -10.90 2.24
N TYR A 63 5.91 -11.08 1.22
CA TYR A 63 5.04 -12.24 1.03
C TYR A 63 5.13 -12.72 -0.43
N VAL A 64 5.18 -14.04 -0.61
CA VAL A 64 5.11 -14.67 -1.92
C VAL A 64 3.77 -15.41 -1.98
N GLY A 65 2.97 -15.09 -2.99
CA GLY A 65 1.68 -15.73 -3.22
C GLY A 65 1.83 -17.24 -3.45
N PRO A 66 0.77 -18.03 -3.19
CA PRO A 66 0.76 -19.45 -3.52
C PRO A 66 0.98 -19.68 -5.02
N ALA A 67 1.56 -20.84 -5.36
CA ALA A 67 1.88 -21.17 -6.75
C ALA A 67 0.64 -21.27 -7.63
N GLU A 68 -0.49 -21.76 -7.10
CA GLU A 68 -1.76 -21.83 -7.83
C GLU A 68 -2.32 -20.45 -8.23
N TYR A 69 -1.83 -19.37 -7.61
CA TYR A 69 -2.22 -17.99 -7.89
C TYR A 69 -1.09 -17.17 -8.53
N GLY A 70 -0.08 -17.83 -9.11
CA GLY A 70 0.95 -17.18 -9.93
C GLY A 70 2.22 -16.74 -9.19
N SER A 71 2.37 -17.05 -7.90
CA SER A 71 3.57 -16.74 -7.11
C SER A 71 3.98 -15.25 -7.07
N GLU A 72 3.01 -14.35 -7.27
CA GLU A 72 3.25 -12.90 -7.23
C GLU A 72 3.83 -12.47 -5.87
N VAL A 73 4.69 -11.45 -5.88
CA VAL A 73 5.42 -11.01 -4.69
C VAL A 73 4.84 -9.68 -4.20
N TYR A 74 4.55 -9.62 -2.92
CA TYR A 74 3.94 -8.48 -2.26
C TYR A 74 4.80 -8.01 -1.09
N TRP A 75 4.71 -6.72 -0.81
CA TRP A 75 5.14 -6.16 0.47
C TRP A 75 3.92 -5.67 1.22
N PHE A 76 3.80 -6.06 2.48
CA PHE A 76 2.77 -5.57 3.40
C PHE A 76 3.41 -4.68 4.46
N ALA A 77 2.81 -3.52 4.71
CA ALA A 77 3.10 -2.69 5.87
C ALA A 77 2.02 -2.94 6.93
N ASP A 78 2.46 -3.50 8.05
CA ASP A 78 1.60 -3.72 9.20
C ASP A 78 1.45 -2.40 9.96
N LEU A 79 0.21 -2.02 10.20
CA LEU A 79 -0.14 -0.80 10.91
C LEU A 79 -0.59 -1.17 12.32
N GLU A 80 -0.10 -0.42 13.31
CA GLU A 80 -0.58 -0.50 14.70
C GLU A 80 -1.16 0.86 15.11
N ARG A 81 -2.04 0.85 16.13
CA ARG A 81 -2.51 2.10 16.72
C ARG A 81 -1.34 2.83 17.35
N ALA A 82 -1.23 4.13 17.08
CA ALA A 82 -0.26 5.00 17.72
C ALA A 82 -0.73 5.44 19.11
#